data_AF-A0A8C7C4W5-F1
#
_entry.id   AF-A0A8C7C4W5-F1
#
_cell.length_a   1.000
_cell.length_b   1.000
_cell.length_c   1.000
_cell.angle_alpha   90.00
_cell.angle_beta   90.00
_cell.angle_gamma   90.00
#
_symmetry.space_group_name_H-M   'P 1'
#
loop_
_entity.id
_entity.type
_entity.pdbx_description
1 polymer ?
#
loop_
_entity_poly.entity_id
_entity_poly.type
_entity_poly.pdbx_seq_one_letter_code
_entity_poly.pdbx_strand_id
1 'polypeptide(L)'
;MALHRLSLRLRQTVAQVRPLHGSGCGQQQEAVGMEMRPETFSIFRTQENDPACQSEQHLGQYYTVPPSHFHTVFPHGLPPRYQQQVKSFNEGCVMVRQPALELISHLKRADYSKPTLRYLLYGVKGSGKTMSLCHAVHYCSKQGWLVLHIPDAHLWVKNCKELLPSSYHASRFDQPIQASNWLRNFRTTNEHFLSKIKLRQRYVWTKRESTEEGRPLGELVDMGVSRVKSSSDVVGAVLKELRLQAGGTEGGFRLAVAVDGVNGLWGRTTLKKEDKSPVAPEELTLVHNLRKMINNDWEGFDSMDPFIPVPVSLYSEKEFESCYLYYLDRHWLQHPHSQTEEGKKELIFLSNRNPSVLERLCAFL
;
A
#
# COMPACT_ATOMS: atom_id res chain seq x y z
N MET A 1 -12.73 65.68 -9.16
CA MET A 1 -11.28 65.45 -9.07
C MET A 1 -10.98 64.15 -9.81
N ALA A 2 -10.85 64.16 -11.14
CA ALA A 2 -9.68 64.54 -11.93
C ALA A 2 -8.50 63.56 -11.79
N LEU A 3 -7.97 63.16 -12.97
CA LEU A 3 -6.73 62.45 -13.32
C LEU A 3 -6.96 61.02 -13.84
N HIS A 4 -7.14 60.80 -15.14
CA HIS A 4 -6.23 60.92 -16.31
C HIS A 4 -5.81 59.53 -16.82
N ARG A 5 -6.47 59.11 -17.91
CA ARG A 5 -5.96 58.13 -18.88
C ARG A 5 -4.77 58.75 -19.61
N LEU A 6 -3.71 57.96 -19.82
CA LEU A 6 -2.80 58.12 -20.95
C LEU A 6 -2.47 56.74 -21.53
N SER A 7 -2.97 56.54 -22.74
CA SER A 7 -2.63 55.50 -23.69
C SER A 7 -1.56 56.03 -24.65
N LEU A 8 -0.53 55.24 -24.97
CA LEU A 8 0.25 55.44 -26.18
C LEU A 8 0.69 54.08 -26.76
N ARG A 9 0.15 53.80 -27.94
CA ARG A 9 0.55 52.77 -28.90
C ARG A 9 1.88 53.19 -29.55
N LEU A 10 2.73 52.25 -29.98
CA LEU A 10 3.03 52.00 -31.41
C LEU A 10 4.16 50.98 -31.64
N ARG A 11 3.74 49.86 -32.24
CA ARG A 11 4.29 49.07 -33.37
C ARG A 11 5.79 48.77 -33.54
N GLN A 12 5.99 47.48 -33.79
CA GLN A 12 7.12 46.78 -34.41
C GLN A 12 7.62 47.41 -35.72
N THR A 13 8.93 47.32 -35.97
CA THR A 13 9.48 47.15 -37.32
C THR A 13 10.60 46.11 -37.31
N VAL A 14 10.50 45.20 -38.28
CA VAL A 14 11.44 44.15 -38.64
C VAL A 14 12.55 44.77 -39.50
N ALA A 15 13.80 44.39 -39.28
CA ALA A 15 14.86 44.53 -40.29
C ALA A 15 15.71 43.26 -40.31
N GLN A 16 15.59 42.50 -41.40
CA GLN A 16 16.51 41.44 -41.79
C GLN A 16 17.78 42.07 -42.38
N VAL A 17 18.96 41.59 -41.99
CA VAL A 17 20.15 41.55 -42.85
C VAL A 17 20.91 40.25 -42.59
N ARG A 18 21.19 39.52 -43.67
CA ARG A 18 21.91 38.22 -43.74
C ARG A 18 23.44 38.44 -43.90
N PRO A 19 24.27 37.38 -43.82
CA PRO A 19 25.58 37.39 -43.17
C PRO A 19 26.76 37.62 -44.12
N LEU A 20 27.94 37.89 -43.56
CA LEU A 20 29.21 37.73 -44.24
C LEU A 20 30.11 36.76 -43.45
N HIS A 21 30.52 35.70 -44.15
CA HIS A 21 31.55 34.75 -43.73
C HIS A 21 32.90 35.46 -43.55
N GLY A 22 33.57 35.18 -42.44
CA GLY A 22 34.99 35.43 -42.23
C GLY A 22 35.60 34.20 -41.53
N SER A 23 36.46 33.51 -42.26
CA SER A 23 37.23 32.32 -41.85
C SER A 23 38.21 32.64 -40.72
N GLY A 24 38.40 31.72 -39.77
CA GLY A 24 39.41 31.89 -38.72
C GLY A 24 39.34 30.84 -37.62
N CYS A 25 40.08 29.74 -37.82
CA CYS A 25 40.35 28.68 -36.87
C CYS A 25 40.91 29.20 -35.53
N GLY A 26 40.35 28.76 -34.41
CA GLY A 26 40.86 29.02 -33.07
C GLY A 26 40.07 28.25 -32.02
N GLN A 27 40.51 27.04 -31.71
CA GLN A 27 40.00 26.22 -30.61
C GLN A 27 40.28 26.93 -29.27
N GLN A 28 39.23 27.29 -28.55
CA GLN A 28 39.26 27.37 -27.08
C GLN A 28 37.99 26.72 -26.56
N GLN A 29 38.13 25.45 -26.17
CA GLN A 29 37.17 24.78 -25.30
C GLN A 29 37.34 25.39 -23.90
N GLU A 30 36.44 26.30 -23.52
CA GLU A 30 36.17 26.51 -22.10
C GLU A 30 35.39 25.28 -21.61
N ALA A 31 36.12 24.38 -20.96
CA ALA A 31 35.54 23.34 -20.15
C ALA A 31 34.79 24.01 -19.00
N VAL A 32 33.47 24.15 -19.14
CA VAL A 32 32.60 24.37 -17.99
C VAL A 32 32.68 23.09 -17.18
N GLY A 33 33.62 23.08 -16.23
CA GLY A 33 33.67 22.11 -15.16
C GLY A 33 32.32 22.15 -14.47
N MET A 34 31.49 21.15 -14.76
CA MET A 34 30.33 20.82 -13.96
C MET A 34 30.90 20.44 -12.60
N GLU A 35 31.04 21.42 -11.71
CA GLU A 35 31.26 21.18 -10.29
C GLU A 35 30.10 20.29 -9.85
N MET A 36 30.35 18.98 -9.84
CA MET A 36 29.55 18.06 -9.06
C MET A 36 29.65 18.57 -7.64
N ARG A 37 28.61 19.27 -7.20
CA ARG A 37 28.39 19.51 -5.78
C ARG A 37 28.60 18.16 -5.11
N PRO A 38 29.51 18.04 -4.14
CA PRO A 38 29.70 16.77 -3.45
C PRO A 38 28.33 16.38 -2.93
N GLU A 39 27.85 15.19 -3.29
CA GLU A 39 26.63 14.63 -2.74
C GLU A 39 26.80 14.66 -1.23
N THR A 40 26.22 15.65 -0.57
CA THR A 40 26.05 15.66 0.88
C THR A 40 25.25 14.40 1.14
N PHE A 41 25.94 13.34 1.61
CA PHE A 41 25.32 12.09 2.01
C PHE A 41 24.13 12.46 2.88
N SER A 42 22.93 12.33 2.33
CA SER A 42 21.71 12.57 3.06
C SER A 42 21.64 11.47 4.12
N ILE A 43 22.05 11.79 5.34
CA ILE A 43 22.14 10.84 6.48
C ILE A 43 20.82 10.07 6.65
N PHE A 44 19.71 10.71 6.24
CA PHE A 44 18.35 10.19 6.34
C PHE A 44 17.86 9.41 5.11
N ARG A 45 18.53 9.43 3.93
CA ARG A 45 18.17 8.59 2.78
C ARG A 45 19.14 7.41 2.65
N THR A 46 18.64 6.27 2.19
CA THR A 46 19.49 5.14 1.79
C THR A 46 19.60 5.07 0.27
N GLN A 47 20.76 4.64 -0.23
CA GLN A 47 20.94 4.29 -1.63
C GLN A 47 20.33 2.92 -1.96
N GLU A 48 20.07 2.09 -0.94
CA GLU A 48 19.50 0.75 -1.07
C GLU A 48 17.98 0.80 -1.17
N ASN A 49 17.49 0.82 -2.42
CA ASN A 49 16.06 0.87 -2.72
C ASN A 49 15.38 -0.50 -2.76
N ASP A 50 16.13 -1.61 -2.73
CA ASP A 50 15.55 -2.95 -2.68
C ASP A 50 15.27 -3.38 -1.23
N PRO A 51 14.00 -3.62 -0.84
CA PRO A 51 13.68 -4.16 0.49
C PRO A 51 14.39 -5.46 0.82
N ALA A 52 14.81 -6.23 -0.19
CA ALA A 52 15.50 -7.50 0.02
C ALA A 52 16.93 -7.34 0.55
N CYS A 53 17.62 -6.26 0.19
CA CYS A 53 19.00 -6.00 0.60
C CYS A 53 19.11 -5.16 1.87
N GLN A 54 17.98 -4.73 2.43
CA GLN A 54 17.99 -3.89 3.62
C GLN A 54 18.40 -4.66 4.89
N SER A 55 19.21 -4.01 5.71
CA SER A 55 19.76 -4.53 6.97
C SER A 55 19.59 -3.50 8.10
N GLU A 56 20.07 -3.84 9.30
CA GLU A 56 20.08 -2.95 10.48
C GLU A 56 20.85 -1.64 10.25
N GLN A 57 21.79 -1.62 9.29
CA GLN A 57 22.55 -0.41 8.95
C GLN A 57 21.66 0.69 8.38
N HIS A 58 20.59 0.31 7.67
CA HIS A 58 19.66 1.24 7.04
C HIS A 58 18.54 1.70 7.99
N LEU A 59 18.57 1.28 9.26
CA LEU A 59 17.52 1.60 10.21
C LEU A 59 17.39 3.12 10.41
N GLY A 60 16.16 3.62 10.26
CA GLY A 60 15.82 5.04 10.32
C GLY A 60 16.01 5.79 9.00
N GLN A 61 16.55 5.16 7.96
CA GLN A 61 16.72 5.79 6.65
C GLN A 61 15.50 5.57 5.76
N TYR A 62 15.28 6.50 4.83
CA TYR A 62 14.25 6.45 3.81
C TYR A 62 14.78 5.83 2.54
N TYR A 63 14.13 4.79 2.05
CA TYR A 63 14.33 4.29 0.70
C TYR A 63 13.23 4.80 -0.22
N THR A 64 13.57 5.02 -1.48
CA THR A 64 12.62 5.53 -2.48
C THR A 64 11.93 4.36 -3.15
N VAL A 65 10.60 4.33 -3.10
CA VAL A 65 9.78 3.40 -3.85
C VAL A 65 9.56 3.97 -5.26
N PRO A 66 9.92 3.23 -6.32
CA PRO A 66 9.63 3.66 -7.69
C PRO A 66 8.13 3.96 -7.91
N PRO A 67 7.78 5.04 -8.63
CA PRO A 67 6.39 5.42 -8.92
C PRO A 67 5.55 4.30 -9.55
N SER A 68 6.18 3.45 -10.37
CA SER A 68 5.54 2.28 -10.98
C SER A 68 4.99 1.30 -9.94
N HIS A 69 5.71 1.07 -8.85
CA HIS A 69 5.28 0.14 -7.80
C HIS A 69 4.10 0.67 -6.99
N PHE A 70 3.87 1.98 -6.91
CA PHE A 70 2.69 2.50 -6.24
C PHE A 70 1.41 2.03 -6.93
N HIS A 71 1.38 2.02 -8.27
CA HIS A 71 0.20 1.58 -9.01
C HIS A 71 0.09 0.06 -9.08
N THR A 72 1.21 -0.66 -9.22
CA THR A 72 1.20 -2.12 -9.34
C THR A 72 1.07 -2.83 -7.99
N VAL A 73 1.94 -2.50 -7.03
CA VAL A 73 2.00 -3.19 -5.73
C VAL A 73 0.93 -2.65 -4.76
N PHE A 74 0.66 -1.34 -4.82
CA PHE A 74 -0.26 -0.68 -3.91
C PHE A 74 -1.41 0.08 -4.61
N PRO A 75 -2.21 -0.58 -5.47
CA PRO A 75 -3.43 0.05 -6.00
C PRO A 75 -4.38 0.49 -4.87
N HIS A 76 -4.30 -0.21 -3.72
CA HIS A 76 -4.95 0.16 -2.47
C HIS A 76 -4.06 -0.15 -1.25
N GLY A 77 -4.43 0.44 -0.12
CA GLY A 77 -3.93 0.09 1.21
C GLY A 77 -2.81 0.97 1.76
N LEU A 78 -2.25 1.86 0.94
CA LEU A 78 -1.48 2.96 1.50
C LEU A 78 -2.41 3.91 2.28
N PRO A 79 -2.01 4.37 3.48
CA PRO A 79 -2.80 5.32 4.26
C PRO A 79 -3.12 6.58 3.43
N PRO A 80 -4.36 7.09 3.46
CA PRO A 80 -4.77 8.23 2.62
C PRO A 80 -3.89 9.48 2.78
N ARG A 81 -3.40 9.74 3.99
CA ARG A 81 -2.49 10.87 4.26
C ARG A 81 -1.10 10.67 3.68
N TYR A 82 -0.60 9.44 3.76
CA TYR A 82 0.65 9.12 3.09
C TYR A 82 0.51 9.30 1.58
N GLN A 83 -0.63 8.92 0.98
CA GLN A 83 -0.88 9.20 -0.45
C GLN A 83 -0.91 10.70 -0.76
N GLN A 84 -1.43 11.54 0.14
CA GLN A 84 -1.37 13.01 0.00
C GLN A 84 0.08 13.49 0.08
N GLN A 85 0.86 12.98 1.03
CA GLN A 85 2.28 13.31 1.18
C GLN A 85 3.08 12.93 -0.09
N VAL A 86 2.88 11.73 -0.63
CA VAL A 86 3.55 11.28 -1.87
C VAL A 86 3.19 12.19 -3.05
N LYS A 87 1.94 12.63 -3.14
CA LYS A 87 1.49 13.58 -4.19
C LYS A 87 2.11 14.97 -4.00
N SER A 88 2.14 15.49 -2.77
CA SER A 88 2.72 16.80 -2.47
C SER A 88 4.22 16.83 -2.71
N PHE A 89 4.91 15.75 -2.32
CA PHE A 89 6.35 15.63 -2.51
C PHE A 89 6.73 15.19 -3.91
N ASN A 90 5.83 14.65 -4.74
CA ASN A 90 6.18 13.98 -6.01
C ASN A 90 7.22 12.85 -5.84
N GLU A 91 7.40 12.33 -4.63
CA GLU A 91 8.26 11.17 -4.35
C GLU A 91 7.64 10.30 -3.26
N GLY A 92 7.86 9.00 -3.36
CA GLY A 92 7.31 8.01 -2.46
C GLY A 92 8.38 7.34 -1.61
N CYS A 93 8.70 7.95 -0.47
CA CYS A 93 9.76 7.48 0.42
C CYS A 93 9.20 6.76 1.65
N VAL A 94 9.70 5.56 1.92
CA VAL A 94 9.30 4.76 3.08
C VAL A 94 10.51 4.60 4.01
N MET A 95 10.32 4.83 5.31
CA MET A 95 11.39 4.65 6.29
C MET A 95 11.57 3.18 6.64
N VAL A 96 12.82 2.72 6.68
CA VAL A 96 13.20 1.40 7.16
C VAL A 96 13.15 1.38 8.68
N ARG A 97 12.22 0.57 9.22
CA ARG A 97 11.98 0.44 10.67
C ARG A 97 12.29 -0.96 11.16
N GLN A 98 12.65 -1.06 12.44
CA GLN A 98 12.98 -2.33 13.11
C GLN A 98 11.88 -3.41 12.95
N PRO A 99 10.58 -3.13 13.16
CA PRO A 99 9.56 -4.18 13.07
C PRO A 99 9.41 -4.77 11.66
N ALA A 100 9.64 -3.95 10.62
CA ALA A 100 9.59 -4.41 9.24
C ALA A 100 10.81 -5.28 8.90
N LEU A 101 12.00 -4.89 9.37
CA LEU A 101 13.23 -5.67 9.18
C LEU A 101 13.15 -7.03 9.90
N GLU A 102 12.63 -7.05 11.12
CA GLU A 102 12.38 -8.28 11.88
C GLU A 102 11.43 -9.21 11.13
N LEU A 103 10.29 -8.68 10.66
CA LEU A 103 9.33 -9.43 9.87
C LEU A 103 9.96 -9.99 8.57
N ILE A 104 10.70 -9.17 7.83
CA ILE A 104 11.39 -9.60 6.60
C ILE A 104 12.45 -10.66 6.91
N SER A 105 13.19 -10.53 8.02
CA SER A 105 14.17 -11.53 8.47
C SER A 105 13.51 -12.87 8.77
N HIS A 106 12.35 -12.86 9.43
CA HIS A 106 11.57 -14.08 9.64
C HIS A 106 11.07 -14.69 8.33
N LEU A 107 10.59 -13.88 7.39
CA LEU A 107 10.18 -14.36 6.06
C LEU A 107 11.35 -14.98 5.29
N LYS A 108 12.56 -14.40 5.38
CA LYS A 108 13.76 -14.96 4.75
C LYS A 108 14.17 -16.31 5.34
N ARG A 109 14.01 -16.48 6.65
CA ARG A 109 14.38 -17.70 7.38
C ARG A 109 13.29 -18.77 7.42
N ALA A 110 12.07 -18.43 7.00
CA ALA A 110 10.92 -19.33 7.07
C ALA A 110 11.12 -20.56 6.17
N ASP A 111 10.78 -21.72 6.72
CA ASP A 111 10.72 -22.98 5.99
C ASP A 111 9.29 -23.18 5.47
N TYR A 112 9.13 -23.10 4.15
CA TYR A 112 7.83 -23.16 3.48
C TYR A 112 7.28 -24.59 3.31
N SER A 113 7.98 -25.60 3.81
CA SER A 113 7.46 -26.96 3.93
C SER A 113 6.53 -27.14 5.14
N LYS A 114 6.64 -26.22 6.12
CA LYS A 114 5.89 -26.24 7.38
C LYS A 114 4.55 -25.51 7.25
N PRO A 115 3.61 -25.68 8.21
CA PRO A 115 2.37 -24.92 8.24
C PRO A 115 2.63 -23.40 8.20
N THR A 116 1.65 -22.67 7.69
CA THR A 116 1.73 -21.23 7.47
C THR A 116 2.00 -20.47 8.77
N LEU A 117 3.02 -19.60 8.74
CA LEU A 117 3.36 -18.73 9.86
C LEU A 117 2.43 -17.51 9.87
N ARG A 118 1.96 -17.14 11.07
CA ARG A 118 1.08 -15.98 11.30
C ARG A 118 1.85 -14.92 12.06
N TYR A 119 1.85 -13.69 11.56
CA TYR A 119 2.48 -12.54 12.22
C TYR A 119 1.43 -11.50 12.55
N LEU A 120 1.46 -10.96 13.78
CA LEU A 120 0.53 -9.92 14.22
C LEU A 120 1.29 -8.65 14.60
N LEU A 121 1.17 -7.61 13.77
CA LEU A 121 1.71 -6.28 14.09
C LEU A 121 0.78 -5.56 15.07
N TYR A 122 1.25 -5.23 16.27
CA TYR A 122 0.45 -4.51 17.27
C TYR A 122 1.21 -3.31 17.85
N GLY A 123 0.50 -2.36 18.44
CA GLY A 123 1.10 -1.14 18.99
C GLY A 123 0.15 0.04 19.05
N VAL A 124 0.60 1.16 19.60
CA VAL A 124 -0.20 2.37 19.84
C VAL A 124 -0.77 2.95 18.53
N LYS A 125 -1.93 3.61 18.59
CA LYS A 125 -2.53 4.29 17.43
C LYS A 125 -1.54 5.29 16.84
N GLY A 126 -1.34 5.23 15.51
CA GLY A 126 -0.41 6.11 14.82
C GLY A 126 1.06 5.67 14.84
N SER A 127 1.40 4.51 15.43
CA SER A 127 2.78 4.02 15.50
C SER A 127 3.40 3.53 14.18
N GLY A 128 2.64 3.49 13.06
CA GLY A 128 3.18 3.06 11.76
C GLY A 128 3.06 1.56 11.45
N LYS A 129 2.12 0.84 12.09
CA LYS A 129 1.83 -0.58 11.81
C LYS A 129 1.55 -0.85 10.33
N THR A 130 0.58 -0.12 9.76
CA THR A 130 0.21 -0.24 8.34
C THR A 130 1.40 0.01 7.42
N MET A 131 2.21 1.04 7.69
CA MET A 131 3.40 1.31 6.87
C MET A 131 4.44 0.19 6.97
N SER A 132 4.60 -0.42 8.15
CA SER A 132 5.49 -1.58 8.33
C SER A 132 4.97 -2.82 7.58
N LEU A 133 3.65 -3.02 7.56
CA LEU A 133 3.00 -4.05 6.73
C LEU A 133 3.20 -3.78 5.24
N CYS A 134 3.00 -2.55 4.78
CA CYS A 134 3.23 -2.17 3.39
C CYS A 134 4.69 -2.42 2.98
N HIS A 135 5.66 -2.13 3.86
CA HIS A 135 7.05 -2.43 3.59
C HIS A 135 7.27 -3.94 3.37
N ALA A 136 6.73 -4.80 4.24
CA ALA A 136 6.81 -6.25 4.04
C ALA A 136 6.09 -6.72 2.77
N VAL A 137 4.95 -6.12 2.41
CA VAL A 137 4.24 -6.41 1.15
C VAL A 137 5.08 -6.01 -0.07
N HIS A 138 5.78 -4.88 -0.02
CA HIS A 138 6.68 -4.44 -1.08
C HIS A 138 7.81 -5.44 -1.29
N TYR A 139 8.40 -5.94 -0.20
CA TYR A 139 9.38 -7.03 -0.22
C TYR A 139 8.80 -8.31 -0.87
N CYS A 140 7.62 -8.78 -0.43
CA CYS A 140 7.00 -9.98 -1.00
C CYS A 140 6.71 -9.85 -2.50
N SER A 141 6.24 -8.68 -2.94
CA SER A 141 6.01 -8.41 -4.35
C SER A 141 7.30 -8.42 -5.16
N LYS A 142 8.39 -7.84 -4.61
CA LYS A 142 9.73 -7.85 -5.24
C LYS A 142 10.31 -9.25 -5.38
N GLN A 143 10.06 -10.13 -4.41
CA GLN A 143 10.44 -11.54 -4.46
C GLN A 143 9.56 -12.39 -5.40
N GLY A 144 8.59 -11.79 -6.09
CA GLY A 144 7.70 -12.49 -7.01
C GLY A 144 6.72 -13.42 -6.29
N TRP A 145 6.22 -13.03 -5.12
CA TRP A 145 5.15 -13.76 -4.44
C TRP A 145 3.78 -13.24 -4.89
N LEU A 146 2.77 -14.10 -4.84
CA LEU A 146 1.38 -13.68 -5.03
C LEU A 146 0.93 -12.96 -3.76
N VAL A 147 0.57 -11.68 -3.90
CA VAL A 147 0.19 -10.83 -2.77
C VAL A 147 -1.32 -10.70 -2.72
N LEU A 148 -1.90 -11.18 -1.63
CA LEU A 148 -3.29 -10.98 -1.27
C LEU A 148 -3.38 -9.90 -0.19
N HIS A 149 -3.57 -8.65 -0.62
CA HIS A 149 -3.63 -7.49 0.27
C HIS A 149 -5.06 -7.02 0.51
N ILE A 150 -5.45 -6.90 1.78
CA ILE A 150 -6.72 -6.32 2.23
C ILE A 150 -6.39 -5.04 3.02
N PRO A 151 -6.80 -3.86 2.51
CA PRO A 151 -6.32 -2.57 3.00
C PRO A 151 -6.90 -2.15 4.35
N ASP A 152 -8.14 -2.54 4.63
CA ASP A 152 -8.82 -2.29 5.89
C ASP A 152 -10.00 -3.25 5.98
N ALA A 153 -9.87 -4.30 6.79
CA ALA A 153 -10.96 -5.26 7.02
C ALA A 153 -12.17 -4.59 7.69
N HIS A 154 -12.00 -3.43 8.35
CA HIS A 154 -13.13 -2.71 8.92
C HIS A 154 -14.12 -2.21 7.85
N LEU A 155 -13.66 -1.95 6.62
CA LEU A 155 -14.53 -1.52 5.50
C LEU A 155 -15.54 -2.59 5.09
N TRP A 156 -15.28 -3.85 5.43
CA TRP A 156 -16.19 -4.97 5.15
C TRP A 156 -17.21 -5.17 6.28
N VAL A 157 -17.02 -4.59 7.46
CA VAL A 157 -17.96 -4.73 8.59
C VAL A 157 -18.70 -3.45 8.96
N LYS A 158 -18.37 -2.33 8.29
CA LYS A 158 -19.02 -1.02 8.49
C LYS A 158 -19.33 -0.34 7.16
N ASN A 159 -20.25 0.63 7.19
CA ASN A 159 -20.54 1.54 6.08
C ASN A 159 -20.77 0.86 4.71
N CYS A 160 -21.41 -0.31 4.70
CA CYS A 160 -21.80 -0.97 3.45
C CYS A 160 -23.09 -0.34 2.92
N LYS A 161 -23.05 0.15 1.68
CA LYS A 161 -24.19 0.81 1.03
C LYS A 161 -25.28 -0.17 0.62
N GLU A 162 -24.87 -1.35 0.17
CA GLU A 162 -25.75 -2.39 -0.36
C GLU A 162 -25.34 -3.72 0.28
N LEU A 163 -26.31 -4.41 0.84
CA LEU A 163 -26.17 -5.74 1.43
C LEU A 163 -27.24 -6.61 0.77
N LEU A 164 -26.81 -7.67 0.08
CA LEU A 164 -27.72 -8.56 -0.65
C LEU A 164 -27.75 -9.94 0.03
N PRO A 165 -28.89 -10.64 0.07
CA PRO A 165 -28.88 -12.05 0.45
C PRO A 165 -28.06 -12.86 -0.57
N SER A 166 -27.20 -13.75 -0.08
CA SER A 166 -26.32 -14.52 -0.95
C SER A 166 -27.10 -15.54 -1.78
N SER A 167 -26.74 -15.63 -3.06
CA SER A 167 -27.34 -16.59 -3.99
C SER A 167 -26.85 -18.02 -3.76
N TYR A 168 -25.63 -18.16 -3.22
CA TYR A 168 -25.00 -19.46 -2.95
C TYR A 168 -25.39 -20.01 -1.57
N HIS A 169 -25.52 -19.15 -0.56
CA HIS A 169 -25.83 -19.58 0.80
C HIS A 169 -26.88 -18.68 1.47
N ALA A 170 -28.09 -19.21 1.66
CA ALA A 170 -29.25 -18.43 2.11
C ALA A 170 -29.07 -17.73 3.47
N SER A 171 -28.20 -18.24 4.35
CA SER A 171 -27.91 -17.64 5.66
C SER A 171 -26.87 -16.52 5.63
N ARG A 172 -26.32 -16.18 4.45
CA ARG A 172 -25.24 -15.20 4.31
C ARG A 172 -25.66 -14.00 3.49
N PHE A 173 -24.90 -12.92 3.66
CA PHE A 173 -25.05 -11.66 2.95
C PHE A 173 -23.80 -11.30 2.16
N ASP A 174 -24.05 -10.85 0.94
CA ASP A 174 -23.08 -10.46 -0.05
C ASP A 174 -22.87 -8.95 -0.08
N GLN A 175 -21.63 -8.56 -0.36
CA GLN A 175 -21.15 -7.17 -0.37
C GLN A 175 -20.52 -6.85 -1.73
N PRO A 176 -21.36 -6.68 -2.77
CA PRO A 176 -20.92 -6.70 -4.16
C PRO A 176 -19.98 -5.53 -4.53
N ILE A 177 -20.21 -4.35 -3.96
CA ILE A 177 -19.39 -3.15 -4.22
C ILE A 177 -17.97 -3.31 -3.66
N GLN A 178 -17.86 -3.81 -2.42
CA GLN A 178 -16.58 -4.05 -1.76
C GLN A 178 -15.82 -5.18 -2.47
N ALA A 179 -16.53 -6.25 -2.85
CA ALA A 179 -15.96 -7.39 -3.55
C ALA A 179 -15.41 -6.99 -4.93
N SER A 180 -16.21 -6.29 -5.75
CA SER A 180 -15.79 -5.86 -7.10
C SER A 180 -14.61 -4.88 -7.07
N ASN A 181 -14.60 -3.93 -6.13
CA ASN A 181 -13.47 -3.00 -5.94
C ASN A 181 -12.20 -3.76 -5.54
N TRP A 182 -12.31 -4.73 -4.63
CA TRP A 182 -11.17 -5.55 -4.23
C TRP A 182 -10.66 -6.42 -5.39
N LEU A 183 -11.54 -7.06 -6.16
CA LEU A 183 -11.18 -7.87 -7.33
C LEU A 183 -10.45 -7.05 -8.40
N ARG A 184 -10.90 -5.82 -8.67
CA ARG A 184 -10.24 -4.91 -9.62
C ARG A 184 -8.79 -4.66 -9.21
N ASN A 185 -8.57 -4.39 -7.93
CA ASN A 185 -7.22 -4.11 -7.46
C ASN A 185 -6.36 -5.38 -7.36
N PHE A 186 -6.96 -6.51 -6.97
CA PHE A 186 -6.30 -7.81 -6.97
C PHE A 186 -5.81 -8.18 -8.38
N ARG A 187 -6.59 -7.86 -9.42
CA ARG A 187 -6.21 -8.01 -10.81
C ARG A 187 -4.97 -7.18 -11.15
N THR A 188 -4.96 -5.89 -10.79
CA THR A 188 -3.82 -4.99 -11.05
C THR A 188 -2.53 -5.48 -10.39
N THR A 189 -2.60 -5.99 -9.16
CA THR A 189 -1.41 -6.43 -8.42
C THR A 189 -0.83 -7.75 -8.94
N ASN A 190 -1.68 -8.69 -9.33
CA ASN A 190 -1.28 -10.07 -9.61
C ASN A 190 -1.47 -10.50 -11.08
N GLU A 191 -1.53 -9.55 -12.02
CA GLU A 191 -1.83 -9.79 -13.44
C GLU A 191 -1.02 -10.95 -14.05
N HIS A 192 0.28 -11.02 -13.73
CA HIS A 192 1.20 -12.05 -14.22
C HIS A 192 0.94 -13.47 -13.68
N PHE A 193 0.23 -13.61 -12.55
CA PHE A 193 -0.17 -14.90 -12.00
C PHE A 193 -1.53 -15.37 -12.52
N LEU A 194 -2.42 -14.44 -12.88
CA LEU A 194 -3.79 -14.76 -13.28
C LEU A 194 -3.88 -15.64 -14.54
N SER A 195 -2.92 -15.52 -15.45
CA SER A 195 -2.84 -16.36 -16.65
C SER A 195 -2.22 -17.74 -16.38
N LYS A 196 -1.40 -17.86 -15.33
CA LYS A 196 -0.65 -19.09 -14.99
C LYS A 196 -1.46 -20.04 -14.11
N ILE A 197 -2.23 -19.48 -13.18
CA ILE A 197 -3.05 -20.23 -12.24
C ILE A 197 -4.30 -20.73 -12.95
N LYS A 198 -4.50 -22.04 -12.96
CA LYS A 198 -5.68 -22.69 -13.54
C LYS A 198 -6.64 -23.14 -12.45
N LEU A 199 -7.93 -23.06 -12.70
CA LEU A 199 -8.96 -23.53 -11.77
C LEU A 199 -8.92 -25.07 -11.67
N ARG A 200 -9.05 -25.59 -10.45
CA ARG A 200 -9.17 -27.04 -10.18
C ARG A 200 -10.62 -27.48 -10.02
N GLN A 201 -11.54 -26.54 -9.85
CA GLN A 201 -12.96 -26.84 -9.65
C GLN A 201 -13.82 -26.10 -10.66
N ARG A 202 -14.94 -26.74 -10.99
CA ARG A 202 -16.03 -26.11 -11.74
C ARG A 202 -16.87 -25.24 -10.81
N TYR A 203 -17.14 -24.01 -11.23
CA TYR A 203 -17.98 -23.06 -10.49
C TYR A 203 -19.23 -22.73 -11.29
N VAL A 204 -20.41 -22.85 -10.68
CA VAL A 204 -21.71 -22.54 -11.29
C VAL A 204 -22.23 -21.24 -10.71
N TRP A 205 -22.43 -20.23 -11.55
CA TRP A 205 -22.87 -18.89 -11.13
C TRP A 205 -24.36 -18.70 -11.31
N THR A 206 -24.86 -19.17 -12.45
CA THR A 206 -26.29 -19.18 -12.78
C THR A 206 -26.62 -20.49 -13.48
N LYS A 207 -27.92 -20.77 -13.68
CA LYS A 207 -28.37 -21.96 -14.41
C LYS A 207 -27.80 -22.08 -15.84
N ARG A 208 -27.36 -20.96 -16.42
CA ARG A 208 -26.86 -20.89 -17.80
C ARG A 208 -25.34 -20.77 -17.89
N GLU A 209 -24.67 -20.44 -16.80
CA GLU A 209 -23.26 -20.06 -16.82
C GLU A 209 -22.47 -20.78 -15.74
N SER A 210 -21.46 -21.51 -16.20
CA SER A 210 -20.46 -22.14 -15.37
C SER A 210 -19.07 -21.82 -15.91
N THR A 211 -18.12 -21.69 -14.99
CA THR A 211 -16.70 -21.69 -15.31
C THR A 211 -16.18 -23.10 -15.10
N GLU A 212 -15.73 -23.73 -16.18
CA GLU A 212 -15.21 -25.10 -16.16
C GLU A 212 -13.80 -25.18 -15.59
N GLU A 213 -13.42 -26.38 -15.16
CA GLU A 213 -12.07 -26.69 -14.68
C GLU A 213 -11.01 -26.41 -15.76
N GLY A 214 -9.80 -26.01 -15.35
CA GLY A 214 -8.66 -25.78 -16.23
C GLY A 214 -8.61 -24.38 -16.86
N ARG A 215 -9.67 -23.57 -16.74
CA ARG A 215 -9.65 -22.16 -17.15
C ARG A 215 -8.70 -21.33 -16.27
N PRO A 216 -8.11 -20.24 -16.80
CA PRO A 216 -7.23 -19.38 -16.02
C PRO A 216 -7.99 -18.59 -14.95
N LEU A 217 -7.36 -18.33 -13.81
CA LEU A 217 -7.93 -17.56 -12.70
C LEU A 217 -8.32 -16.13 -13.12
N GLY A 218 -7.64 -15.56 -14.12
CA GLY A 218 -7.96 -14.25 -14.68
C GLY A 218 -9.38 -14.14 -15.23
N GLU A 219 -9.87 -15.16 -15.95
CA GLU A 219 -11.25 -15.18 -16.49
C GLU A 219 -12.29 -15.10 -15.35
N LEU A 220 -12.01 -15.78 -14.24
CA LEU A 220 -12.86 -15.75 -13.04
C LEU A 220 -12.90 -14.36 -12.41
N VAL A 221 -11.73 -13.72 -12.27
CA VAL A 221 -11.63 -12.34 -11.72
C VAL A 221 -12.35 -11.34 -12.62
N ASP A 222 -12.19 -11.44 -13.95
CA ASP A 222 -12.84 -10.55 -14.92
C ASP A 222 -14.35 -10.68 -14.94
N MET A 223 -14.86 -11.89 -14.76
CA MET A 223 -16.29 -12.12 -14.57
C MET A 223 -16.78 -11.43 -13.29
N GLY A 224 -16.04 -11.53 -12.19
CA GLY A 224 -16.40 -10.84 -10.94
C GLY A 224 -16.33 -9.32 -11.02
N VAL A 225 -15.42 -8.75 -11.82
CA VAL A 225 -15.34 -7.30 -12.04
C VAL A 225 -16.48 -6.79 -12.94
N SER A 226 -16.84 -7.55 -13.98
CA SER A 226 -17.94 -7.19 -14.89
C SER A 226 -19.32 -7.39 -14.27
N ARG A 227 -19.50 -8.41 -13.43
CA ARG A 227 -20.78 -8.80 -12.84
C ARG A 227 -20.77 -8.59 -11.33
N VAL A 228 -21.10 -7.36 -10.95
CA VAL A 228 -21.04 -6.88 -9.56
C VAL A 228 -21.86 -7.74 -8.58
N LYS A 229 -23.02 -8.27 -9.01
CA LYS A 229 -23.90 -9.09 -8.15
C LYS A 229 -23.25 -10.39 -7.65
N SER A 230 -22.46 -11.05 -8.48
CA SER A 230 -21.80 -12.32 -8.15
C SER A 230 -20.37 -12.13 -7.62
N SER A 231 -19.89 -10.89 -7.49
CA SER A 231 -18.50 -10.61 -7.10
C SER A 231 -18.14 -11.19 -5.74
N SER A 232 -19.06 -11.21 -4.78
CA SER A 232 -18.82 -11.75 -3.43
C SER A 232 -18.49 -13.24 -3.46
N ASP A 233 -19.25 -14.00 -4.27
CA ASP A 233 -19.02 -15.43 -4.48
C ASP A 233 -17.72 -15.68 -5.25
N VAL A 234 -17.42 -14.84 -6.24
CA VAL A 234 -16.15 -14.88 -7.00
C VAL A 234 -14.94 -14.68 -6.08
N VAL A 235 -15.00 -13.73 -5.14
CA VAL A 235 -13.94 -13.55 -4.14
C VAL A 235 -13.75 -14.83 -3.32
N GLY A 236 -14.85 -15.46 -2.89
CA GLY A 236 -14.79 -16.74 -2.18
C GLY A 236 -14.14 -17.85 -3.00
N ALA A 237 -14.49 -17.96 -4.28
CA ALA A 237 -13.90 -18.93 -5.20
C ALA A 237 -12.40 -18.69 -5.41
N VAL A 238 -11.98 -17.43 -5.62
CA VAL A 238 -10.57 -17.05 -5.77
C VAL A 238 -9.78 -17.42 -4.52
N LEU A 239 -10.27 -17.06 -3.33
CA LEU A 239 -9.62 -17.39 -2.06
C LEU A 239 -9.50 -18.91 -1.85
N LYS A 240 -10.53 -19.67 -2.22
CA LYS A 240 -10.53 -21.13 -2.14
C LYS A 240 -9.48 -21.75 -3.07
N GLU A 241 -9.42 -21.33 -4.33
CA GLU A 241 -8.44 -21.82 -5.30
C GLU A 241 -7.00 -21.48 -4.89
N LEU A 242 -6.75 -20.25 -4.45
CA LEU A 242 -5.44 -19.84 -3.96
C LEU A 242 -5.00 -20.70 -2.77
N ARG A 243 -5.90 -21.01 -1.84
CA ARG A 243 -5.59 -21.86 -0.68
C ARG A 243 -5.31 -23.32 -1.09
N LEU A 244 -6.02 -23.86 -2.09
CA LEU A 244 -5.82 -25.24 -2.56
C LEU A 244 -4.52 -25.43 -3.36
N GLN A 245 -4.03 -24.36 -3.98
CA GLN A 245 -2.85 -24.38 -4.85
C GLN A 245 -1.59 -23.84 -4.19
N ALA A 246 -1.74 -23.04 -3.13
CA ALA A 246 -0.61 -22.58 -2.31
C ALA A 246 0.15 -23.80 -1.74
N GLY A 247 1.44 -23.89 -2.05
CA GLY A 247 2.32 -24.95 -1.55
C GLY A 247 2.24 -26.29 -2.29
N GLY A 248 1.52 -26.39 -3.41
CA GLY A 248 1.49 -27.60 -4.24
C GLY A 248 2.80 -27.87 -5.00
N THR A 249 3.13 -29.14 -5.21
CA THR A 249 4.37 -29.61 -5.88
C THR A 249 4.43 -29.29 -7.37
N GLU A 250 3.27 -29.09 -8.03
CA GLU A 250 3.18 -28.75 -9.46
C GLU A 250 2.86 -27.26 -9.64
N GLY A 251 3.84 -26.48 -10.10
CA GLY A 251 3.63 -25.06 -10.43
C GLY A 251 3.40 -24.14 -9.23
N GLY A 252 3.82 -24.55 -8.02
CA GLY A 252 3.58 -23.83 -6.77
C GLY A 252 4.08 -22.38 -6.79
N PHE A 253 3.21 -21.46 -6.39
CA PHE A 253 3.55 -20.07 -6.11
C PHE A 253 3.57 -19.84 -4.59
N ARG A 254 4.35 -18.85 -4.16
CA ARG A 254 4.34 -18.39 -2.76
C ARG A 254 3.20 -17.40 -2.57
N LEU A 255 2.38 -17.61 -1.54
CA LEU A 255 1.25 -16.75 -1.21
C LEU A 255 1.58 -15.91 0.03
N ALA A 256 1.50 -14.59 -0.08
CA ALA A 256 1.51 -13.67 1.06
C ALA A 256 0.10 -13.12 1.29
N VAL A 257 -0.45 -13.34 2.49
CA VAL A 257 -1.73 -12.77 2.91
C VAL A 257 -1.45 -11.61 3.85
N ALA A 258 -1.78 -10.39 3.42
CA ALA A 258 -1.62 -9.17 4.20
C ALA A 258 -2.99 -8.55 4.48
N VAL A 259 -3.35 -8.46 5.76
CA VAL A 259 -4.65 -7.92 6.20
C VAL A 259 -4.39 -6.81 7.20
N ASP A 260 -4.80 -5.59 6.88
CA ASP A 260 -4.84 -4.51 7.86
C ASP A 260 -6.20 -4.50 8.59
N GLY A 261 -6.19 -4.17 9.87
CA GLY A 261 -7.39 -4.13 10.70
C GLY A 261 -8.00 -5.51 10.97
N VAL A 262 -7.16 -6.54 11.16
CA VAL A 262 -7.53 -7.95 11.43
C VAL A 262 -8.61 -8.11 12.51
N ASN A 263 -8.59 -7.25 13.53
CA ASN A 263 -9.58 -7.18 14.60
C ASN A 263 -11.03 -6.96 14.11
N GLY A 264 -11.21 -6.37 12.92
CA GLY A 264 -12.53 -6.21 12.30
C GLY A 264 -13.21 -7.54 11.95
N LEU A 265 -12.44 -8.62 11.74
CA LEU A 265 -12.99 -9.91 11.33
C LEU A 265 -13.70 -10.65 12.47
N TRP A 266 -13.22 -10.53 13.70
CA TRP A 266 -13.80 -11.16 14.91
C TRP A 266 -14.57 -10.17 15.80
N GLY A 267 -14.62 -8.89 15.41
CA GLY A 267 -15.35 -7.86 16.13
C GLY A 267 -16.86 -7.88 15.87
N ARG A 268 -17.53 -6.80 16.27
CA ARG A 268 -18.97 -6.58 15.98
C ARG A 268 -19.12 -5.81 14.68
N THR A 269 -20.18 -6.10 13.92
CA THR A 269 -20.52 -5.31 12.73
C THR A 269 -21.46 -4.16 13.10
N THR A 270 -21.47 -3.10 12.28
CA THR A 270 -22.47 -2.02 12.37
C THR A 270 -23.62 -2.21 11.38
N LEU A 271 -23.60 -3.31 10.62
CA LEU A 271 -24.57 -3.58 9.57
C LEU A 271 -25.86 -4.13 10.18
N LYS A 272 -26.97 -3.79 9.54
CA LYS A 272 -28.31 -4.22 9.94
C LYS A 272 -29.01 -4.88 8.77
N LYS A 273 -29.79 -5.92 9.07
CA LYS A 273 -30.70 -6.56 8.11
C LYS A 273 -31.91 -5.64 7.86
N GLU A 274 -32.77 -6.02 6.92
CA GLU A 274 -34.00 -5.27 6.60
C GLU A 274 -34.94 -5.13 7.81
N ASP A 275 -34.96 -6.12 8.70
CA ASP A 275 -35.71 -6.13 9.96
C ASP A 275 -35.06 -5.29 11.07
N LYS A 276 -33.96 -4.58 10.77
CA LYS A 276 -33.12 -3.80 11.69
C LYS A 276 -32.34 -4.62 12.73
N SER A 277 -32.38 -5.94 12.67
CA SER A 277 -31.54 -6.80 13.50
C SER A 277 -30.05 -6.64 13.11
N PRO A 278 -29.11 -6.81 14.06
CA PRO A 278 -27.69 -6.76 13.76
C PRO A 278 -27.26 -7.96 12.91
N VAL A 279 -26.33 -7.73 11.98
CA VAL A 279 -25.72 -8.80 11.17
C VAL A 279 -24.48 -9.31 11.91
N ALA A 280 -24.37 -10.63 12.10
CA ALA A 280 -23.15 -11.20 12.68
C ALA A 280 -22.02 -11.20 11.62
N PRO A 281 -20.74 -11.07 11.99
CA PRO A 281 -19.65 -11.09 11.01
C PRO A 281 -19.57 -12.40 10.22
N GLU A 282 -20.02 -13.51 10.80
CA GLU A 282 -20.07 -14.85 10.17
C GLU A 282 -21.15 -14.96 9.08
N GLU A 283 -22.19 -14.13 9.18
CA GLU A 283 -23.21 -14.02 8.15
C GLU A 283 -22.69 -13.25 6.92
N LEU A 284 -21.56 -12.54 7.00
CA LEU A 284 -21.00 -11.83 5.86
C LEU A 284 -20.10 -12.75 5.02
N THR A 285 -20.42 -12.92 3.73
CA THR A 285 -19.71 -13.83 2.82
C THR A 285 -18.21 -13.50 2.72
N LEU A 286 -17.85 -12.22 2.61
CA LEU A 286 -16.44 -11.80 2.50
C LEU A 286 -15.65 -12.10 3.78
N VAL A 287 -16.22 -11.78 4.94
CA VAL A 287 -15.57 -12.02 6.24
C VAL A 287 -15.42 -13.52 6.49
N HIS A 288 -16.45 -14.31 6.21
CA HIS A 288 -16.41 -15.77 6.33
C HIS A 288 -15.31 -16.40 5.48
N ASN A 289 -15.22 -16.01 4.21
CA ASN A 289 -14.19 -16.55 3.30
C ASN A 289 -12.78 -16.10 3.70
N LEU A 290 -12.63 -14.89 4.23
CA LEU A 290 -11.34 -14.39 4.71
C LEU A 290 -10.90 -15.07 6.01
N ARG A 291 -11.81 -15.32 6.96
CA ARG A 291 -11.51 -16.11 8.16
C ARG A 291 -10.97 -17.50 7.79
N LYS A 292 -11.56 -18.15 6.77
CA LYS A 292 -11.05 -19.41 6.21
C LYS A 292 -9.67 -19.31 5.56
N MET A 293 -9.23 -18.13 5.16
CA MET A 293 -7.87 -17.95 4.64
C MET A 293 -6.85 -17.86 5.80
N ILE A 294 -7.25 -17.29 6.93
CA ILE A 294 -6.35 -17.13 8.09
C ILE A 294 -6.29 -18.43 8.92
N ASN A 295 -7.45 -19.06 9.14
CA ASN A 295 -7.61 -20.24 9.97
C ASN A 295 -8.21 -21.42 9.18
N ASN A 296 -7.78 -22.63 9.53
CA ASN A 296 -8.43 -23.85 9.05
C ASN A 296 -9.77 -24.08 9.78
N ASP A 297 -9.87 -23.62 11.03
CA ASP A 297 -11.01 -23.81 11.94
C ASP A 297 -11.80 -22.52 12.17
N TRP A 298 -13.06 -22.68 12.57
CA TRP A 298 -14.10 -21.65 12.53
C TRP A 298 -14.39 -20.98 13.88
N GLU A 299 -13.65 -21.33 14.94
CA GLU A 299 -13.94 -20.89 16.32
C GLU A 299 -13.09 -19.70 16.76
N GLY A 300 -13.72 -18.53 16.96
CA GLY A 300 -13.19 -17.42 17.75
C GLY A 300 -11.84 -16.80 17.31
N PHE A 301 -11.34 -15.85 18.10
CA PHE A 301 -9.98 -15.29 17.93
C PHE A 301 -8.90 -16.27 18.39
N ASP A 302 -9.22 -17.14 19.36
CA ASP A 302 -8.30 -18.16 19.90
C ASP A 302 -7.81 -19.12 18.80
N SER A 303 -8.55 -19.31 17.71
CA SER A 303 -8.08 -20.07 16.54
C SER A 303 -6.95 -19.39 15.75
N MET A 304 -6.64 -18.11 15.99
CA MET A 304 -5.44 -17.47 15.44
C MET A 304 -4.16 -17.98 16.11
N ASP A 305 -4.25 -18.59 17.29
CA ASP A 305 -3.08 -19.22 17.90
C ASP A 305 -2.66 -20.49 17.13
N PRO A 306 -1.35 -20.74 16.98
CA PRO A 306 -0.23 -19.87 17.38
C PRO A 306 0.04 -18.74 16.37
N PHE A 307 0.39 -17.55 16.86
CA PHE A 307 0.91 -16.44 16.04
C PHE A 307 2.15 -15.77 16.69
N ILE A 308 2.94 -15.08 15.87
CA ILE A 308 4.12 -14.33 16.30
C ILE A 308 3.74 -12.85 16.46
N PRO A 309 3.64 -12.33 17.68
CA PRO A 309 3.37 -10.91 17.91
C PRO A 309 4.64 -10.08 17.62
N VAL A 310 4.50 -9.05 16.79
CA VAL A 310 5.59 -8.12 16.46
C VAL A 310 5.18 -6.72 16.93
N PRO A 311 5.82 -6.17 17.98
CA PRO A 311 5.49 -4.85 18.50
C PRO A 311 5.99 -3.74 17.59
N VAL A 312 5.13 -2.76 17.32
CA VAL A 312 5.45 -1.55 16.56
C VAL A 312 5.46 -0.35 17.50
N SER A 313 6.67 0.03 17.92
CA SER A 313 6.95 1.17 18.79
C SER A 313 6.83 2.52 18.07
N LEU A 314 6.84 3.59 18.85
CA LEU A 314 6.99 4.97 18.37
C LEU A 314 8.40 5.19 17.79
N TYR A 315 8.67 6.37 17.23
CA TYR A 315 10.00 6.62 16.68
C TYR A 315 11.08 6.59 17.76
N SER A 316 12.19 5.94 17.44
CA SER A 316 13.45 6.14 18.16
C SER A 316 13.97 7.56 17.92
N GLU A 317 14.99 7.99 18.67
CA GLU A 317 15.61 9.30 18.46
C GLU A 317 16.20 9.43 17.06
N LYS A 318 16.86 8.37 16.57
CA LYS A 318 17.41 8.30 15.22
C LYS A 318 16.32 8.35 14.14
N GLU A 319 15.23 7.59 14.33
CA GLU A 319 14.08 7.59 13.40
C GLU A 319 13.41 8.97 13.36
N PHE A 320 13.23 9.61 14.52
CA PHE A 320 12.69 10.96 14.60
C PHE A 320 13.58 11.97 13.89
N GLU A 321 14.89 11.94 14.14
CA GLU A 321 15.87 12.83 13.51
C GLU A 321 15.80 12.71 11.99
N SER A 322 15.80 11.47 11.49
CA SER A 322 15.78 11.21 10.06
C SER A 322 14.47 11.70 9.42
N CYS A 323 13.33 11.52 10.10
CA CYS A 323 12.04 12.04 9.66
C CYS A 323 12.02 13.59 9.66
N TYR A 324 12.59 14.23 10.67
CA TYR A 324 12.68 15.69 10.75
C TYR A 324 13.55 16.26 9.64
N LEU A 325 14.74 15.69 9.43
CA LEU A 325 15.65 16.07 8.34
C LEU A 325 15.02 15.86 6.96
N TYR A 326 14.27 14.77 6.78
CA TYR A 326 13.50 14.53 5.56
C TYR A 326 12.49 15.65 5.29
N TYR A 327 11.77 16.13 6.31
CA TYR A 327 10.83 17.25 6.14
C TYR A 327 11.52 18.59 5.88
N LEU A 328 12.70 18.84 6.46
CA LEU A 328 13.51 20.01 6.14
C LEU A 328 14.01 20.00 4.69
N ASP A 329 14.51 18.86 4.22
CA ASP A 329 14.98 18.66 2.84
C ASP A 329 13.87 18.91 1.80
N ARG A 330 12.64 18.49 2.10
CA ARG A 330 11.48 18.76 1.22
C ARG A 330 10.91 20.17 1.36
N HIS A 331 11.53 21.03 2.17
CA HIS A 331 10.98 22.32 2.56
C HIS A 331 9.52 22.19 3.02
N TRP A 332 9.21 21.14 3.78
CA TRP A 332 7.85 20.92 4.28
C TRP A 332 7.55 21.77 5.51
N LEU A 333 8.58 22.06 6.32
CA LEU A 333 8.50 22.91 7.50
C LEU A 333 8.75 24.38 7.14
N GLN A 334 7.68 25.16 6.99
CA GLN A 334 7.76 26.54 6.52
C GLN A 334 7.97 27.55 7.65
N HIS A 335 7.46 27.26 8.85
CA HIS A 335 7.59 28.15 10.00
C HIS A 335 9.06 28.30 10.46
N PRO A 336 9.62 29.52 10.60
CA PRO A 336 11.03 29.72 10.94
C PRO A 336 11.47 29.07 12.26
N HIS A 337 10.63 29.12 13.30
CA HIS A 337 10.96 28.47 14.59
C HIS A 337 10.97 26.95 14.50
N SER A 338 10.30 26.34 13.51
CA SER A 338 10.31 24.88 13.36
C SER A 338 11.66 24.34 12.88
N GLN A 339 12.53 25.22 12.38
CA GLN A 339 13.87 24.91 11.89
C GLN A 339 14.95 25.07 12.98
N THR A 340 14.57 25.50 14.19
CA THR A 340 15.50 25.66 15.32
C THR A 340 15.50 24.44 16.23
N GLU A 341 16.58 24.27 17.00
CA GLU A 341 16.68 23.20 18.01
C GLU A 341 15.59 23.28 19.10
N GLU A 342 15.11 24.49 19.41
CA GLU A 342 13.99 24.69 20.33
C GLU A 342 12.68 24.19 19.73
N GLY A 343 12.35 24.58 18.50
CA GLY A 343 11.15 24.09 17.81
C GLY A 343 11.18 22.58 17.60
N LYS A 344 12.35 22.00 17.35
CA LYS A 344 12.53 20.54 17.30
C LYS A 344 12.22 19.88 18.64
N LYS A 345 12.69 20.42 19.78
CA LYS A 345 12.35 19.91 21.12
C LYS A 345 10.85 20.01 21.39
N GLU A 346 10.20 21.10 20.99
CA GLU A 346 8.74 21.25 21.08
C GLU A 346 8.01 20.19 20.25
N LEU A 347 8.44 19.95 19.00
CA LEU A 347 7.88 18.90 18.16
C LEU A 347 8.02 17.51 18.78
N ILE A 348 9.19 17.20 19.37
CA ILE A 348 9.41 15.94 20.10
C ILE A 348 8.43 15.82 21.26
N PHE A 349 8.29 16.88 22.06
CA PHE A 349 7.41 16.90 23.23
C PHE A 349 5.93 16.76 22.86
N LEU A 350 5.44 17.57 21.92
CA LEU A 350 4.04 17.58 21.49
C LEU A 350 3.63 16.30 20.76
N SER A 351 4.53 15.74 19.94
CA SER A 351 4.25 14.49 19.23
C SER A 351 4.49 13.25 20.08
N ASN A 352 5.29 13.36 21.15
CA ASN A 352 5.87 12.24 21.87
C ASN A 352 6.50 11.19 20.92
N ARG A 353 7.14 11.66 19.83
CA ARG A 353 7.70 10.82 18.75
C ARG A 353 6.69 9.89 18.08
N ASN A 354 5.40 10.18 18.17
CA ASN A 354 4.36 9.42 17.48
C ASN A 354 4.32 9.82 16.00
N PRO A 355 4.54 8.88 15.06
CA PRO A 355 4.61 9.17 13.63
C PRO A 355 3.40 9.93 13.08
N SER A 356 2.20 9.50 13.47
CA SER A 356 0.96 10.13 12.98
C SER A 356 0.70 11.49 13.61
N VAL A 357 1.15 11.73 14.84
CA VAL A 357 0.99 13.04 15.49
C VAL A 357 2.03 14.01 14.94
N LEU A 358 3.26 13.55 14.73
CA LEU A 358 4.31 14.36 14.11
C LEU A 358 3.92 14.78 12.69
N GLU A 359 3.44 13.87 11.85
CA GLU A 359 2.91 14.19 10.52
C GLU A 359 1.80 15.24 10.57
N ARG A 360 0.90 15.15 11.56
CA ARG A 360 -0.16 16.15 11.75
C ARG A 360 0.38 17.52 12.07
N LEU A 361 1.28 17.60 13.04
CA LEU A 361 1.85 18.86 13.49
C LEU A 361 2.61 19.52 12.34
N CYS A 362 3.47 18.77 11.65
CA CYS A 362 4.26 19.27 10.54
C CYS A 362 3.43 19.62 9.29
N ALA A 363 2.21 19.09 9.12
CA ALA A 363 1.39 19.37 7.95
C ALA A 363 0.80 20.80 7.91
N PHE A 364 0.84 21.54 9.02
CA PHE A 364 0.31 22.92 9.11
C PHE A 364 1.34 23.94 9.61
N LEU A 365 2.60 23.54 9.78
CA LEU A 365 3.74 24.40 10.11
C LEU A 365 4.46 24.86 8.85
#